data_AF-A0A961S1Q6-F1
#
_entry.id   AF-A0A961S1Q6-F1
#
_cell.length_a   1.000
_cell.length_b   1.000
_cell.length_c   1.000
_cell.angle_alpha   90.00
_cell.angle_beta   90.00
_cell.angle_gamma   90.00
#
_symmetry.space_group_name_H-M   'P 1'
#
loop_
_entity.id
_entity.type
_entity.pdbx_description
1 polymer ?
#
loop_
_entity_poly.entity_id
_entity_poly.type
_entity_poly.pdbx_seq_one_letter_code
_entity_poly.pdbx_strand_id
1 'polypeptide(L)'
;EFRSASADKKFEEYGDLLFAMANVARHLGIDPEAAMRGANAKFERRFAHIEARLAEAGKVPEDSNLEEMDGFWNEAKRLGK
;
A
#
# COMPACT_ATOMS: atom_id res chain seq x y z
N GLU A 1 -20.99 -8.04 -14.16
CA GLU A 1 -20.42 -7.23 -15.24
C GLU A 1 -18.91 -7.03 -15.09
N PHE A 2 -18.40 -6.31 -14.07
CA PHE A 2 -16.95 -6.11 -13.94
C PHE A 2 -16.12 -7.39 -13.70
N ARG A 3 -16.59 -8.29 -12.81
CA ARG A 3 -15.86 -9.55 -12.49
C ARG A 3 -15.67 -10.46 -13.70
N SER A 4 -16.64 -10.46 -14.61
CA SER A 4 -16.68 -11.26 -15.85
C SER A 4 -16.14 -10.52 -17.08
N ALA A 5 -15.70 -9.27 -16.95
CA ALA A 5 -15.19 -8.48 -18.06
C ALA A 5 -13.80 -8.95 -18.53
N SER A 6 -13.45 -8.60 -19.78
CA SER A 6 -12.13 -8.81 -20.35
C SER A 6 -11.05 -8.07 -19.55
N ALA A 7 -9.78 -8.46 -19.72
CA ALA A 7 -8.66 -7.79 -19.07
C ALA A 7 -8.60 -6.30 -19.45
N ASP A 8 -8.77 -5.98 -20.73
CA ASP A 8 -8.76 -4.61 -21.24
C ASP A 8 -9.88 -3.78 -20.60
N LYS A 9 -11.09 -4.33 -20.52
CA LYS A 9 -12.20 -3.62 -19.91
C LYS A 9 -12.00 -3.41 -18.40
N LYS A 10 -11.38 -4.37 -17.71
CA LYS A 10 -10.99 -4.19 -16.30
C LYS A 10 -9.96 -3.08 -16.14
N PHE A 11 -8.99 -3.00 -17.06
CA PHE A 11 -7.95 -1.97 -17.05
C PHE A 11 -8.54 -0.57 -17.24
N GLU A 12 -9.41 -0.37 -18.24
CA GLU A 12 -10.08 0.91 -18.50
C GLU A 12 -10.87 1.42 -17.28
N GLU A 13 -11.77 0.59 -16.76
CA GLU A 13 -12.65 0.94 -15.65
C GLU A 13 -11.87 1.16 -14.33
N TYR A 14 -10.77 0.41 -14.12
CA TYR A 14 -9.88 0.66 -12.99
C TYR A 14 -9.14 2.00 -13.14
N GLY A 15 -8.77 2.37 -14.37
CA GLY A 15 -8.24 3.70 -14.70
C GLY A 15 -9.23 4.82 -14.37
N ASP A 16 -10.50 4.66 -14.74
CA ASP A 16 -11.56 5.63 -14.42
C ASP A 16 -11.76 5.79 -12.90
N LEU A 17 -11.67 4.69 -12.13
CA LEU A 17 -11.70 4.75 -10.67
C LEU A 17 -10.52 5.56 -10.10
N LEU A 18 -9.30 5.31 -10.58
CA LEU A 18 -8.12 6.07 -10.15
C LEU A 18 -8.24 7.55 -10.51
N PHE A 19 -8.76 7.87 -11.71
CA PHE A 19 -9.01 9.24 -12.13
C PHE A 19 -10.07 9.94 -11.26
N ALA A 20 -11.17 9.26 -10.94
CA ALA A 20 -12.18 9.75 -10.03
C ALA A 20 -11.61 10.06 -8.64
N MET A 21 -10.78 9.16 -8.08
CA MET A 21 -10.11 9.38 -6.79
C MET A 21 -9.16 10.57 -6.83
N ALA A 22 -8.39 10.74 -7.91
CA ALA A 22 -7.53 11.90 -8.09
C ALA A 22 -8.33 13.21 -8.17
N ASN A 23 -9.50 13.19 -8.81
CA ASN A 23 -10.39 14.35 -8.84
C ASN A 23 -10.98 14.66 -7.46
N VAL A 24 -11.39 13.66 -6.69
CA VAL A 24 -11.84 13.87 -5.30
C VAL A 24 -10.73 14.56 -4.49
N ALA A 25 -9.48 14.10 -4.59
CA ALA A 25 -8.35 14.75 -3.92
C ALA A 25 -8.23 16.24 -4.30
N ARG A 26 -8.31 16.57 -5.60
CA ARG A 26 -8.28 17.97 -6.07
C ARG A 26 -9.41 18.82 -5.52
N HIS A 27 -10.64 18.29 -5.47
CA HIS A 27 -11.79 19.00 -4.88
C HIS A 27 -11.61 19.29 -3.38
N LEU A 28 -10.81 18.47 -2.69
CA LEU A 28 -10.44 18.67 -1.29
C LEU A 28 -9.19 19.55 -1.10
N GLY A 29 -8.62 20.08 -2.18
CA GLY A 29 -7.38 20.87 -2.13
C GLY A 29 -6.12 20.05 -1.86
N ILE A 30 -6.17 18.73 -2.10
CA ILE A 30 -5.05 17.81 -1.92
C ILE A 30 -4.39 17.55 -3.29
N ASP A 31 -3.06 17.64 -3.35
CA ASP A 31 -2.30 17.15 -4.50
C ASP A 31 -2.29 15.61 -4.48
N PRO A 32 -2.96 14.93 -5.45
CA PRO A 32 -3.05 13.47 -5.45
C PRO A 32 -1.69 12.79 -5.66
N GLU A 33 -0.77 13.38 -6.43
CA GLU A 33 0.55 12.81 -6.67
C GLU A 33 1.40 12.89 -5.40
N ALA A 34 1.42 14.06 -4.76
CA ALA A 34 2.13 14.24 -3.49
C ALA A 34 1.56 13.32 -2.39
N ALA A 35 0.24 13.17 -2.32
CA ALA A 35 -0.42 12.26 -1.38
C ALA A 35 -0.02 10.79 -1.63
N MET A 36 -0.01 10.35 -2.90
CA MET A 36 0.42 8.99 -3.26
C MET A 36 1.89 8.77 -2.92
N ARG A 37 2.77 9.73 -3.22
CA ARG A 37 4.19 9.67 -2.88
C ARG A 37 4.40 9.55 -1.37
N GLY A 38 3.65 10.31 -0.57
CA GLY A 38 3.66 10.21 0.89
C GLY A 38 3.17 8.85 1.40
N ALA A 39 2.15 8.28 0.76
CA ALA A 39 1.69 6.92 1.07
C ALA A 39 2.76 5.87 0.78
N ASN A 40 3.40 5.92 -0.39
CA ASN A 40 4.48 5.00 -0.76
C ASN A 40 5.65 5.06 0.23
N ALA A 41 6.14 6.26 0.55
CA ALA A 41 7.22 6.43 1.52
C ALA A 41 6.87 5.87 2.92
N LYS A 42 5.60 5.97 3.33
CA LYS A 42 5.10 5.35 4.58
C LYS A 42 5.09 3.82 4.50
N PHE A 43 4.66 3.25 3.37
CA PHE A 43 4.70 1.80 3.15
C PHE A 43 6.13 1.28 3.18
N GLU A 44 7.06 1.94 2.49
CA GLU A 44 8.49 1.59 2.48
C GLU A 44 9.09 1.57 3.89
N ARG A 45 8.89 2.64 4.68
CA ARG A 45 9.42 2.69 6.05
C ARG A 45 8.89 1.58 6.96
N ARG A 46 7.62 1.23 6.79
CA ARG A 46 7.00 0.15 7.58
C ARG A 46 7.45 -1.21 7.11
N PHE A 47 7.61 -1.42 5.81
CA PHE A 47 8.09 -2.68 5.27
C PHE A 47 9.55 -2.92 5.67
N ALA A 48 10.41 -1.89 5.61
CA ALA A 48 11.77 -1.97 6.12
C ALA A 48 11.83 -2.33 7.62
N HIS A 49 10.82 -1.92 8.41
CA HIS A 49 10.70 -2.35 9.81
C HIS A 49 10.37 -3.84 9.92
N ILE A 50 9.44 -4.34 9.10
CA ILE A 50 9.11 -5.77 9.05
C ILE A 50 10.36 -6.58 8.70
N GLU A 51 11.09 -6.19 7.66
CA GLU A 51 12.32 -6.86 7.22
C GLU A 51 13.38 -6.87 8.33
N ALA A 52 13.58 -5.75 9.04
CA ALA A 52 14.50 -5.69 10.16
C ALA A 52 14.11 -6.67 11.29
N ARG A 53 12.82 -6.73 11.65
CA ARG A 53 12.32 -7.63 12.70
C ARG A 53 12.40 -9.11 12.31
N LEU A 54 12.21 -9.43 11.03
CA LEU A 54 12.41 -10.79 10.53
C LEU A 54 13.90 -11.17 10.51
N ALA A 55 14.77 -10.24 10.12
CA ALA A 55 16.21 -10.46 10.10
C ALA A 55 16.77 -10.72 11.51
N GLU A 56 16.24 -10.08 12.56
CA GLU A 56 16.57 -10.39 13.96
C GLU A 56 16.27 -11.86 14.34
N ALA A 57 15.27 -12.47 13.71
CA ALA A 57 14.91 -13.87 13.86
C ALA A 57 15.57 -14.79 12.81
N GLY A 58 16.47 -14.26 11.98
CA GLY A 58 17.13 -15.01 10.90
C GLY A 58 16.19 -15.42 9.76
N LYS A 59 15.06 -14.73 9.59
CA LYS A 59 14.05 -15.00 8.55
C LYS A 59 14.08 -13.94 7.45
N VAL A 60 13.62 -14.31 6.25
CA VAL A 60 13.21 -13.37 5.20
C VAL A 60 11.67 -13.29 5.11
N PRO A 61 11.08 -12.28 4.44
CA PRO A 61 9.63 -12.17 4.29
C PRO A 61 8.96 -13.43 3.72
N GLU A 62 9.64 -14.16 2.84
CA GLU A 62 9.17 -15.41 2.24
C GLU A 62 9.05 -16.55 3.26
N ASP A 63 9.78 -16.49 4.38
CA ASP A 63 9.70 -17.45 5.49
C ASP A 63 8.61 -17.09 6.51
N SER A 64 7.96 -15.94 6.35
CA SER A 64 6.96 -15.39 7.26
C SER A 64 5.54 -15.65 6.76
N ASN A 65 4.56 -15.51 7.64
CA ASN A 65 3.14 -15.47 7.27
C ASN A 65 2.55 -14.06 7.45
N LEU A 66 1.33 -13.86 6.95
CA LEU A 66 0.64 -12.56 6.99
C LEU A 66 0.35 -12.09 8.43
N GLU A 67 0.14 -13.00 9.37
CA GLU A 67 -0.15 -12.65 10.77
C GLU A 67 1.09 -12.08 11.48
N GLU A 68 2.25 -12.71 11.27
CA GLU A 68 3.55 -12.24 11.76
C GLU A 68 3.92 -10.88 11.13
N MET A 69 3.74 -10.75 9.81
CA MET A 69 3.97 -9.48 9.10
C MET A 69 3.02 -8.37 9.57
N ASP A 70 1.74 -8.66 9.81
CA ASP A 70 0.78 -7.67 10.33
C ASP A 70 1.13 -7.27 11.78
N GLY A 71 1.63 -8.21 12.59
CA GLY A 71 2.17 -7.93 13.92
C GLY A 71 3.27 -6.86 13.89
N PHE A 72 4.29 -7.07 13.04
CA PHE A 72 5.38 -6.11 12.84
C PHE A 72 4.92 -4.82 12.15
N TRP A 73 3.96 -4.88 11.24
CA TRP A 73 3.34 -3.71 10.62
C TRP A 73 2.64 -2.82 11.66
N ASN A 74 1.88 -3.42 12.57
CA ASN A 74 1.21 -2.71 13.65
C ASN A 74 2.19 -2.14 14.67
N GLU A 75 3.33 -2.79 14.87
CA GLU A 75 4.44 -2.20 15.62
C GLU A 75 5.02 -0.98 14.92
N ALA A 76 5.32 -1.08 13.62
CA ALA A 76 5.84 0.05 12.84
C ALA A 76 4.89 1.26 12.89
N LYS A 77 3.57 1.02 12.83
CA LYS A 77 2.55 2.06 13.05
C LYS A 77 2.69 2.74 14.42
N ARG A 78 2.84 1.96 15.51
CA ARG A 78 2.99 2.50 16.87
C ARG A 78 4.27 3.34 17.03
N LEU A 79 5.32 3.03 16.26
CA LEU A 79 6.57 3.77 16.21
C LEU A 79 6.53 5.00 15.29
N GLY A 80 5.37 5.31 14.69
CA GLY A 80 5.21 6.46 13.79
C GLY A 80 5.84 6.28 12.42
N LYS A 81 6.18 5.05 12.02
CA LYS A 81 6.72 4.77 10.69
C LYS A 81 5.64 4.90 9.61
#